data_AF-A0A3P7EFZ3-F1
#
_entry.id   AF-A0A3P7EFZ3-F1
#
_cell.length_a   1.000
_cell.length_b   1.000
_cell.length_c   1.000
_cell.angle_alpha   90.00
_cell.angle_beta   90.00
_cell.angle_gamma   90.00
#
_symmetry.space_group_name_H-M   'P 1'
#
loop_
_entity.id
_entity.type
_entity.pdbx_description
1 polymer ?
#
loop_
_entity_poly.entity_id
_entity_poly.type
_entity_poly.pdbx_seq_one_letter_code
_entity_poly.pdbx_strand_id
1 'polypeptide(L)'
;MRISPHYNDYCEYYASCQHRLEIEQRHCVKMKEKLDRGGAKCLKLVNVARAAVDGLQLRKAEVERDCVMKSDGDQPRSLKQRAICKRVIQRFPNLLTDEFIHKFGKIPIKIRRQHSNIKACRESARLLRKQCHMLARCCPLHSCPELGIVRSQISSATTFLHHLKWKCLKQNY
;
A
#
# COMPACT_ATOMS: atom_id res chain seq x y z
N MET A 1 27.46 -13.74 -13.60
CA MET A 1 26.15 -14.22 -14.12
C MET A 1 25.25 -13.02 -14.42
N ARG A 2 24.82 -12.82 -15.68
CA ARG A 2 23.82 -11.80 -16.02
C ARG A 2 22.43 -12.40 -15.79
N ILE A 3 21.78 -12.02 -14.69
CA ILE A 3 20.38 -12.39 -14.44
C ILE A 3 19.53 -11.58 -15.43
N SER A 4 19.03 -12.24 -16.48
CA SER A 4 17.92 -11.70 -17.27
C SER A 4 16.69 -11.70 -16.36
N PRO A 5 16.07 -10.54 -16.09
CA PRO A 5 14.92 -10.53 -15.21
C PRO A 5 13.76 -11.18 -15.96
N HIS A 6 13.31 -12.34 -15.47
CA HIS A 6 12.09 -12.96 -15.95
C HIS A 6 10.91 -12.08 -15.54
N TYR A 7 9.80 -12.18 -16.26
CA TYR A 7 8.59 -11.38 -16.02
C TYR A 7 8.11 -11.47 -14.56
N ASN A 8 8.23 -12.66 -13.97
CA ASN A 8 7.84 -12.95 -12.60
C ASN A 8 8.55 -12.07 -11.59
N ASP A 9 9.82 -11.73 -11.83
CA ASP A 9 10.62 -10.90 -10.94
C ASP A 9 9.93 -9.55 -10.68
N TYR A 10 9.42 -8.88 -11.72
CA TYR A 10 8.76 -7.55 -11.58
C TYR A 10 7.55 -7.60 -10.64
N CYS A 11 6.76 -8.65 -10.76
CA CYS A 11 5.53 -8.80 -10.02
C CYS A 11 5.73 -9.37 -8.63
N GLU A 12 6.76 -10.18 -8.44
CA GLU A 12 7.28 -10.53 -7.12
C GLU A 12 7.75 -9.28 -6.38
N TYR A 13 8.48 -8.37 -7.02
CA TYR A 13 8.85 -7.09 -6.40
C TYR A 13 7.65 -6.22 -6.05
N TYR A 14 6.64 -6.18 -6.92
CA TYR A 14 5.41 -5.45 -6.62
C TYR A 14 4.66 -6.06 -5.42
N ALA A 15 4.48 -7.38 -5.40
CA ALA A 15 3.83 -8.07 -4.29
C ALA A 15 4.60 -7.92 -2.97
N SER A 16 5.93 -7.94 -3.04
CA SER A 16 6.81 -7.62 -1.93
C SER A 16 6.63 -6.21 -1.40
N CYS A 17 6.54 -5.24 -2.32
CA CYS A 17 6.23 -3.87 -1.97
C CYS A 17 4.87 -3.75 -1.28
N GLN A 18 3.84 -4.44 -1.79
CA GLN A 18 2.50 -4.44 -1.19
C GLN A 18 2.50 -5.03 0.21
N HIS A 19 3.20 -6.14 0.43
CA HIS A 19 3.32 -6.72 1.76
C HIS A 19 4.00 -5.76 2.75
N ARG A 20 5.09 -5.12 2.34
CA ARG A 20 5.76 -4.11 3.17
C ARG A 20 4.83 -2.92 3.47
N LEU A 21 4.05 -2.49 2.48
CA LEU A 21 3.07 -1.42 2.64
C LEU A 21 2.01 -1.79 3.66
N GLU A 22 1.50 -3.02 3.60
CA GLU A 22 0.53 -3.55 4.54
C GLU A 22 1.08 -3.51 5.98
N ILE A 23 2.30 -4.02 6.21
CA ILE A 23 2.96 -4.00 7.53
C ILE A 23 3.11 -2.56 8.04
N GLU A 24 3.58 -1.63 7.19
CA GLU A 24 3.74 -0.22 7.54
C GLU A 24 2.40 0.44 7.90
N GLN A 25 1.35 0.17 7.13
CA GLN A 25 0.00 0.67 7.40
C GLN A 25 -0.56 0.12 8.70
N ARG A 26 -0.41 -1.19 8.96
CA ARG A 26 -0.82 -1.82 10.23
C ARG A 26 -0.08 -1.19 11.41
N HIS A 27 1.22 -0.88 11.25
CA HIS A 27 1.98 -0.17 12.27
C HIS A 27 1.41 1.23 12.54
N CYS A 28 1.09 2.00 11.50
CA CYS A 28 0.49 3.33 11.67
C CYS A 28 -0.89 3.28 12.35
N VAL A 29 -1.72 2.28 12.03
CA VAL A 29 -3.02 2.08 12.69
C VAL A 29 -2.81 1.82 14.18
N LYS A 30 -1.92 0.88 14.53
CA LYS A 30 -1.59 0.57 15.94
C LYS A 30 -1.04 1.76 16.71
N MET A 31 -0.20 2.60 16.08
CA MET A 31 0.27 3.84 16.70
C MET A 31 -0.87 4.82 16.97
N LYS A 32 -1.82 4.95 16.04
CA LYS A 32 -2.97 5.85 16.16
C LYS A 32 -3.91 5.40 17.28
N GLU A 33 -4.21 4.12 17.38
CA GLU A 33 -5.07 3.55 18.44
C GLU A 33 -4.51 3.87 19.84
N LYS A 34 -3.18 3.85 20.02
CA LYS A 34 -2.54 4.24 21.29
C LYS A 34 -2.70 5.72 21.64
N LEU A 35 -2.88 6.59 20.64
CA LEU A 35 -3.03 8.04 20.80
C LEU A 35 -4.49 8.46 21.00
N ASP A 36 -5.47 7.64 20.58
CA ASP A 36 -6.89 7.97 20.61
C ASP A 36 -7.46 7.81 22.03
N ARG A 37 -7.06 8.70 22.95
CA ARG A 37 -7.38 8.66 24.38
C ARG A 37 -8.46 9.65 24.82
N GLY A 38 -9.01 10.46 23.91
CA GLY A 38 -9.97 11.49 24.27
C GLY A 38 -10.14 12.52 23.17
N GLY A 39 -11.33 13.11 23.11
CA GLY A 39 -11.66 14.13 22.12
C GLY A 39 -13.15 14.41 22.11
N ALA A 40 -13.52 15.61 21.64
CA ALA A 40 -14.90 15.98 21.40
C ALA A 40 -15.60 14.94 20.51
N LYS A 41 -16.93 14.81 20.64
CA LYS A 41 -17.76 13.84 19.87
C LYS A 41 -17.44 13.88 18.37
N CYS A 42 -17.21 15.06 17.82
CA CYS A 42 -16.86 15.24 16.41
C CYS A 42 -15.51 14.62 16.03
N LEU A 43 -14.47 14.81 16.87
CA LEU A 43 -13.15 14.23 16.65
C LEU A 43 -13.20 12.69 16.68
N LYS A 44 -14.01 12.11 17.57
CA LYS A 44 -14.25 10.66 17.62
C LYS A 44 -14.83 10.14 16.31
N LEU A 45 -15.86 10.80 15.76
CA LEU A 45 -16.45 10.41 14.46
C LEU A 45 -15.44 10.50 13.31
N VAL A 46 -14.64 11.57 13.27
CA VAL A 46 -13.55 11.72 12.28
C VAL A 46 -12.51 10.61 12.43
N ASN A 47 -12.20 10.20 13.66
CA ASN A 47 -11.25 9.12 13.91
C ASN A 47 -11.77 7.76 13.45
N VAL A 48 -13.05 7.46 13.69
CA VAL A 48 -13.74 6.25 13.20
C VAL A 48 -13.78 6.22 11.67
N ALA A 49 -14.22 7.31 11.03
CA ALA A 49 -14.25 7.39 9.57
C ALA A 49 -12.85 7.25 8.96
N ARG A 50 -11.83 7.80 9.62
CA ARG A 50 -10.43 7.63 9.20
C ARG A 50 -9.97 6.17 9.36
N ALA A 51 -10.34 5.49 10.44
CA ALA A 51 -10.02 4.08 10.64
C ALA A 51 -10.68 3.19 9.56
N ALA A 52 -11.92 3.50 9.14
CA ALA A 52 -12.57 2.82 8.03
C ALA A 52 -11.79 2.98 6.71
N VAL A 53 -11.31 4.20 6.41
CA VAL A 53 -10.43 4.43 5.24
C VAL A 53 -9.11 3.65 5.36
N ASP A 54 -8.49 3.65 6.55
CA ASP A 54 -7.24 2.93 6.79
C ASP A 54 -7.44 1.41 6.59
N GLY A 55 -8.55 0.84 7.08
CA GLY A 55 -8.92 -0.57 6.88
C GLY A 55 -9.16 -0.94 5.42
N LEU A 56 -9.86 -0.10 4.66
CA LEU A 56 -10.05 -0.31 3.21
C LEU A 56 -8.73 -0.24 2.44
N GLN A 57 -7.79 0.61 2.86
CA GLN A 57 -6.46 0.70 2.25
C GLN A 57 -5.61 -0.55 2.53
N LEU A 58 -5.75 -1.16 3.72
CA LEU A 58 -5.14 -2.47 4.01
C LEU A 58 -5.73 -3.55 3.11
N ARG A 59 -7.07 -3.62 3.02
CA ARG A 59 -7.76 -4.56 2.14
C ARG A 59 -7.34 -4.40 0.68
N LYS A 60 -7.12 -3.17 0.23
CA LYS A 60 -6.61 -2.92 -1.13
C LYS A 60 -5.22 -3.53 -1.34
N ALA A 61 -4.30 -3.37 -0.41
CA ALA A 61 -2.96 -3.94 -0.52
C ALA A 61 -3.00 -5.47 -0.57
N GLU A 62 -3.85 -6.09 0.27
CA GLU A 62 -4.11 -7.53 0.26
C GLU A 62 -4.64 -8.00 -1.10
N VAL A 63 -5.71 -7.38 -1.62
CA VAL A 63 -6.31 -7.73 -2.91
C VAL A 63 -5.34 -7.50 -4.07
N GLU A 64 -4.57 -6.40 -4.06
CA GLU A 64 -3.56 -6.15 -5.09
C GLU A 64 -2.46 -7.22 -5.08
N ARG A 65 -2.04 -7.70 -3.92
CA ARG A 65 -1.06 -8.79 -3.80
C ARG A 65 -1.63 -10.12 -4.28
N ASP A 66 -2.83 -10.49 -3.82
CA ASP A 66 -3.45 -11.76 -4.18
C ASP A 66 -3.77 -11.82 -5.69
N CYS A 67 -4.17 -10.69 -6.28
CA CYS A 67 -4.38 -10.52 -7.71
C CYS A 67 -3.12 -10.86 -8.53
N VAL A 68 -1.97 -10.39 -8.08
CA VAL A 68 -0.69 -10.61 -8.77
C VAL A 68 -0.28 -12.06 -8.70
N MET A 69 -0.44 -12.67 -7.52
CA MET A 69 -0.07 -14.07 -7.28
C MET A 69 -0.94 -15.07 -8.04
N LYS A 70 -2.16 -14.67 -8.41
CA LYS A 70 -3.09 -15.49 -9.21
C LYS A 70 -3.02 -15.21 -10.71
N SER A 71 -2.29 -14.19 -11.14
CA SER A 71 -2.18 -13.88 -12.57
C SER A 71 -1.18 -14.83 -13.19
N ASP A 72 -1.64 -15.75 -14.03
CA ASP A 72 -0.77 -16.55 -14.89
C ASP A 72 0.01 -15.61 -15.83
N GLY A 73 1.33 -15.61 -15.67
CA GLY A 73 2.24 -14.51 -16.01
C GLY A 73 2.61 -14.32 -17.48
N ASP A 74 1.76 -14.70 -18.43
CA ASP A 74 2.16 -14.81 -19.85
C ASP A 74 1.62 -13.71 -20.77
N GLN A 75 1.47 -12.47 -20.30
CA GLN A 75 1.27 -11.37 -21.26
C GLN A 75 2.59 -10.95 -21.91
N PRO A 76 2.75 -11.09 -23.24
CA PRO A 76 3.93 -10.63 -23.94
C PRO A 76 4.01 -9.10 -23.85
N ARG A 77 4.88 -8.60 -22.96
CA ARG A 77 5.22 -7.18 -22.89
C ARG A 77 6.18 -6.83 -24.01
N SER A 78 5.91 -5.72 -24.71
CA SER A 78 6.83 -5.17 -25.71
C SER A 78 8.21 -4.88 -25.09
N LEU A 79 9.27 -4.89 -25.89
CA LEU A 79 10.63 -4.54 -25.43
C LEU A 79 10.66 -3.18 -24.71
N LYS A 80 9.88 -2.21 -25.20
CA LYS A 80 9.71 -0.89 -24.59
C LYS A 80 9.15 -0.98 -23.17
N GLN A 81 8.11 -1.80 -22.95
CA GLN A 81 7.54 -2.03 -21.62
C GLN A 81 8.53 -2.72 -20.68
N ARG A 82 9.28 -3.73 -21.16
CA ARG A 82 10.33 -4.38 -20.37
C ARG A 82 11.40 -3.37 -19.93
N ALA A 83 11.86 -2.51 -20.83
CA ALA A 83 12.83 -1.45 -20.51
C ALA A 83 12.30 -0.40 -19.52
N ILE A 84 11.01 -0.05 -19.59
CA ILE A 84 10.36 0.82 -18.59
C ILE A 84 10.38 0.13 -17.22
N CYS A 85 9.98 -1.14 -17.16
CA CYS A 85 9.91 -1.88 -15.91
C CYS A 85 11.27 -2.10 -15.26
N LYS A 86 12.30 -2.38 -16.06
CA LYS A 86 13.68 -2.45 -15.57
C LYS A 86 14.13 -1.14 -14.92
N ARG A 87 13.83 0.00 -15.55
CA ARG A 87 14.15 1.33 -14.99
C ARG A 87 13.39 1.63 -13.70
N VAL A 88 12.13 1.21 -13.60
CA VAL A 88 11.34 1.37 -12.38
C VAL A 88 11.96 0.60 -11.21
N ILE A 89 12.36 -0.66 -11.43
CA ILE A 89 13.05 -1.45 -10.40
C ILE A 89 14.36 -0.81 -9.97
N GLN A 90 15.20 -0.39 -10.92
CA GLN A 90 16.49 0.23 -10.64
C GLN A 90 16.37 1.52 -9.83
N ARG A 91 15.21 2.20 -9.89
CA ARG A 91 14.93 3.39 -9.08
C ARG A 91 14.67 3.08 -7.61
N PHE A 92 14.35 1.83 -7.27
CA PHE A 92 14.01 1.40 -5.92
C PHE A 92 14.86 0.21 -5.46
N PRO A 93 16.20 0.36 -5.36
CA PRO A 93 17.08 -0.72 -4.92
C PRO A 93 16.73 -1.22 -3.51
N ASN A 94 16.14 -0.37 -2.67
CA ASN A 94 15.68 -0.73 -1.32
C ASN A 94 14.48 -1.70 -1.29
N LEU A 95 13.87 -2.00 -2.44
CA LEU A 95 12.83 -3.04 -2.60
C LEU A 95 13.43 -4.37 -3.10
N LEU A 96 14.69 -4.35 -3.57
CA LEU A 96 15.41 -5.49 -4.14
C LEU A 96 16.21 -6.30 -3.12
N THR A 97 16.24 -5.89 -1.86
CA THR A 97 16.98 -6.62 -0.82
C THR A 97 16.46 -8.04 -0.68
N ASP A 98 17.35 -9.02 -0.89
CA ASP A 98 17.10 -10.48 -0.91
C ASP A 98 16.32 -10.99 0.31
N GLU A 99 16.47 -10.33 1.45
CA GLU A 99 15.69 -10.63 2.67
C GLU A 99 14.18 -10.52 2.47
N PHE A 100 13.72 -9.72 1.50
CA PHE A 100 12.30 -9.52 1.21
C PHE A 100 11.74 -10.53 0.22
N ILE A 101 12.53 -11.00 -0.75
CA ILE A 101 12.03 -11.87 -1.85
C ILE A 101 11.85 -13.31 -1.35
N HIS A 102 12.79 -13.81 -0.56
CA HIS A 102 12.81 -15.22 -0.13
C HIS A 102 12.00 -15.54 1.13
N LYS A 103 11.31 -14.57 1.76
CA LYS A 103 10.73 -14.74 3.11
C LYS A 103 9.21 -14.57 3.22
N PHE A 104 8.44 -14.63 2.12
CA PHE A 104 6.96 -14.57 2.10
C PHE A 104 6.22 -15.67 2.88
N GLY A 105 6.91 -16.49 3.67
CA GLY A 105 6.31 -17.53 4.50
C GLY A 105 6.53 -17.45 6.02
N LYS A 106 7.67 -16.94 6.54
CA LYS A 106 8.05 -17.32 7.94
C LYS A 106 8.89 -16.36 8.79
N ILE A 107 9.11 -15.08 8.44
CA ILE A 107 9.98 -14.22 9.26
C ILE A 107 9.39 -12.83 9.46
N PRO A 108 9.31 -12.31 10.71
CA PRO A 108 8.86 -10.95 10.95
C PRO A 108 9.85 -9.97 10.31
N ILE A 109 9.42 -9.29 9.24
CA ILE A 109 10.14 -8.16 8.67
C ILE A 109 10.19 -7.09 9.76
N LYS A 110 11.32 -7.01 10.48
CA LYS A 110 11.57 -5.89 11.40
C LYS A 110 11.62 -4.63 10.53
N ILE A 111 10.56 -3.81 10.58
CA ILE A 111 10.60 -2.46 10.02
C ILE A 111 11.80 -1.76 10.68
N ARG A 112 12.85 -1.49 9.89
CA ARG A 112 14.15 -1.01 10.37
C ARG A 112 14.11 0.36 11.07
N ARG A 113 12.96 1.04 11.11
CA ARG A 113 12.75 2.28 11.88
C ARG A 113 11.32 2.32 12.41
N GLN A 114 11.17 2.22 13.73
CA GLN A 114 9.91 2.60 14.36
C GLN A 114 9.76 4.12 14.22
N HIS A 115 8.62 4.57 13.70
CA HIS A 115 8.36 5.99 13.58
C HIS A 115 8.07 6.59 14.96
N SER A 116 8.67 7.74 15.28
CA SER A 116 8.47 8.41 16.57
C SER A 116 7.09 9.06 16.71
N ASN A 117 6.42 9.35 15.59
CA ASN A 117 5.08 9.93 15.58
C ASN A 117 4.24 9.45 14.39
N ILE A 118 2.92 9.57 14.53
CA ILE A 118 1.94 9.10 13.54
C ILE A 118 2.02 9.81 12.19
N LYS A 119 2.46 11.09 12.16
CA LYS A 119 2.59 11.86 10.92
C LYS A 119 3.71 11.28 10.05
N ALA A 120 4.87 11.04 10.64
CA ALA A 120 6.01 10.41 9.97
C ALA A 120 5.67 9.00 9.46
N CYS A 121 4.93 8.21 10.26
CA CYS A 121 4.46 6.90 9.83
C CYS A 121 3.57 6.98 8.57
N ARG A 122 2.59 7.88 8.57
CA ARG A 122 1.69 8.07 7.43
C ARG A 122 2.41 8.59 6.19
N GLU A 123 3.39 9.47 6.35
CA GLU A 123 4.23 9.96 5.25
C GLU A 123 5.06 8.83 4.64
N SER A 124 5.67 8.00 5.49
CA SER A 124 6.41 6.79 5.08
C SER A 124 5.51 5.83 4.30
N ALA A 125 4.34 5.46 4.85
CA ALA A 125 3.38 4.60 4.17
C ALA A 125 2.89 5.21 2.84
N ARG A 126 2.68 6.53 2.77
CA ARG A 126 2.30 7.23 1.53
C ARG A 126 3.42 7.15 0.48
N LEU A 127 4.67 7.33 0.88
CA LEU A 127 5.82 7.23 -0.02
C LEU A 127 5.96 5.80 -0.55
N LEU A 128 5.88 4.80 0.34
CA LEU A 128 5.94 3.40 -0.03
C LEU A 128 4.80 3.02 -1.00
N ARG A 129 3.58 3.50 -0.75
CA ARG A 129 2.45 3.31 -1.68
C ARG A 129 2.73 3.87 -3.07
N LYS A 130 3.36 5.04 -3.17
CA LYS A 130 3.78 5.60 -4.48
C LYS A 130 4.80 4.70 -5.17
N GLN A 131 5.74 4.13 -4.42
CA GLN A 131 6.73 3.19 -4.95
C GLN A 131 6.06 1.92 -5.48
N CYS A 132 5.17 1.30 -4.70
CA CYS A 132 4.43 0.13 -5.14
C CYS A 132 3.57 0.45 -6.36
N HIS A 133 2.93 1.62 -6.42
CA HIS A 133 2.15 2.04 -7.59
C HIS A 133 2.99 2.20 -8.87
N MET A 134 4.27 2.60 -8.75
CA MET A 134 5.15 2.61 -9.92
C MET A 134 5.47 1.20 -10.42
N LEU A 135 5.71 0.25 -9.50
CA LEU A 135 5.89 -1.17 -9.83
C LEU A 135 4.60 -1.82 -10.36
N ALA A 136 3.44 -1.37 -9.90
CA ALA A 136 2.13 -1.87 -10.35
C ALA A 136 1.94 -1.77 -11.88
N ARG A 137 2.55 -0.78 -12.53
CA ARG A 137 2.54 -0.61 -13.99
C ARG A 137 3.24 -1.77 -14.72
N CYS A 138 4.03 -2.53 -13.98
CA CYS A 138 4.76 -3.68 -14.44
C CYS A 138 4.03 -5.01 -14.22
N CYS A 139 2.80 -4.96 -13.68
CA CYS A 139 1.97 -6.12 -13.46
C CYS A 139 0.59 -6.02 -14.14
N PRO A 140 0.00 -7.15 -14.53
CA PRO A 140 -1.30 -7.21 -15.19
C PRO A 140 -2.43 -7.12 -14.14
N LEU A 141 -2.59 -5.98 -13.47
CA LEU A 141 -3.60 -5.79 -12.42
C LEU A 141 -5.03 -5.56 -12.95
N HIS A 142 -5.19 -5.53 -14.27
CA HIS A 142 -6.45 -5.19 -14.92
C HIS A 142 -7.50 -6.31 -14.79
N SER A 143 -7.07 -7.54 -14.54
CA SER A 143 -7.94 -8.73 -14.48
C SER A 143 -8.62 -8.94 -13.13
N CYS A 144 -8.55 -7.97 -12.21
CA CYS A 144 -8.97 -8.17 -10.82
C CYS A 144 -10.23 -7.35 -10.48
N PRO A 145 -11.43 -7.95 -10.63
CA PRO A 145 -12.69 -7.24 -10.41
C PRO A 145 -12.85 -6.74 -8.96
N GLU A 146 -12.38 -7.51 -7.97
CA GLU A 146 -12.40 -7.13 -6.55
C GLU A 146 -11.70 -5.79 -6.29
N LEU A 147 -10.64 -5.49 -7.07
CA LEU A 147 -9.89 -4.26 -6.91
C LEU A 147 -10.72 -3.03 -7.28
N GLY A 148 -11.63 -3.15 -8.24
CA GLY A 148 -12.59 -2.10 -8.60
C GLY A 148 -13.53 -1.77 -7.44
N ILE A 149 -14.08 -2.81 -6.80
CA ILE A 149 -14.98 -2.68 -5.64
C ILE A 149 -14.27 -1.97 -4.50
N VAL A 150 -13.08 -2.43 -4.12
CA VAL A 150 -12.32 -1.84 -3.00
C VAL A 150 -11.93 -0.39 -3.30
N ARG A 151 -11.54 -0.07 -4.55
CA ARG A 151 -11.23 1.32 -4.95
C ARG A 151 -12.45 2.23 -4.85
N SER A 152 -13.62 1.74 -5.26
CA SER A 152 -14.89 2.46 -5.11
C SER A 152 -15.20 2.75 -3.65
N GLN A 153 -15.14 1.72 -2.78
CA GLN A 153 -15.33 1.87 -1.34
C GLN A 153 -14.37 2.87 -0.71
N ILE A 154 -13.08 2.83 -1.08
CA ILE A 154 -12.07 3.80 -0.61
C ILE A 154 -12.46 5.21 -1.02
N SER A 155 -12.91 5.41 -2.27
CA SER A 155 -13.33 6.73 -2.76
C SER A 155 -14.50 7.26 -1.94
N SER A 156 -15.57 6.48 -1.79
CA SER A 156 -16.75 6.85 -1.00
C SER A 156 -16.40 7.15 0.47
N ALA A 157 -15.60 6.29 1.12
CA ALA A 157 -15.19 6.48 2.50
C ALA A 157 -14.27 7.72 2.68
N THR A 158 -13.41 7.99 1.69
CA THR A 158 -12.56 9.19 1.69
C THR A 158 -13.40 10.45 1.57
N THR A 159 -14.35 10.48 0.64
CA THR A 159 -15.30 11.60 0.47
C THR A 159 -16.10 11.84 1.75
N PHE A 160 -16.61 10.77 2.37
CA PHE A 160 -17.32 10.87 3.65
C PHE A 160 -16.43 11.43 4.78
N LEU A 161 -15.18 10.96 4.88
CA LEU A 161 -14.22 11.48 5.85
C LEU A 161 -13.94 12.98 5.63
N HIS A 162 -13.79 13.41 4.38
CA HIS A 162 -13.61 14.83 4.05
C HIS A 162 -14.82 15.67 4.46
N HIS A 163 -16.03 15.19 4.17
CA HIS A 163 -17.28 15.82 4.59
C HIS A 163 -17.41 15.94 6.10
N LEU A 164 -17.10 14.87 6.85
CA LEU A 164 -17.11 14.90 8.32
C LEU A 164 -16.10 15.91 8.88
N LYS A 165 -14.87 15.95 8.34
CA LYS A 165 -13.87 16.94 8.76
C LYS A 165 -14.38 18.36 8.56
N TRP A 166 -14.99 18.64 7.40
CA TRP A 166 -15.56 19.95 7.10
C TRP A 166 -16.70 20.31 8.05
N LYS A 167 -17.62 19.37 8.33
CA LYS A 167 -18.69 19.57 9.32
C LYS A 167 -18.14 19.84 10.73
N CYS A 168 -17.11 19.11 11.16
CA CYS A 168 -16.50 19.35 12.47
C CYS A 168 -15.79 20.68 12.58
N LEU A 169 -15.13 21.14 11.50
CA LEU A 169 -14.52 22.47 11.47
C LEU A 169 -15.59 23.56 11.62
N LYS A 170 -16.72 23.42 10.94
CA LYS A 170 -17.85 24.36 11.04
C LYS A 170 -18.54 24.42 12.40
N GLN A 171 -18.38 23.42 13.26
CA GLN A 171 -18.94 23.42 14.62
C GLN A 171 -18.02 24.09 15.65
N ASN A 172 -16.77 24.37 15.27
CA ASN A 172 -15.77 25.01 16.13
C ASN A 172 -15.53 26.50 15.80
N TYR A 173 -16.34 27.06 14.89
CA TYR A 173 -16.44 28.49 14.54
C TYR A 173 -17.91 28.91 14.69
#